data_AF-A0A9D5RDT1-F1
#
_entry.id   AF-A0A9D5RDT1-F1
#
_cell.length_a   1.000
_cell.length_b   1.000
_cell.length_c   1.000
_cell.angle_alpha   90.00
_cell.angle_beta   90.00
_cell.angle_gamma   90.00
#
_symmetry.space_group_name_H-M   'P 1'
#
loop_
_entity.id
_entity.type
_entity.pdbx_description
1 polymer ?
#
loop_
_entity_poly.entity_id
_entity_poly.type
_entity_poly.pdbx_seq_one_letter_code
_entity_poly.pdbx_strand_id
1 'polypeptide(L)'
;MKRFFSLLSVVVLLVVMAIPVLAHDKTKHNEELEYVLFRDRHYADSHPITGAIVKRLEDASYLAIDQYNGNGTTELSNLIADKIPGIPTSIADFDFSANYAHRKYTHRGWNVTYNENAHWPLRQTILKNTIRAKLFSKVETPLAWFPWLSDQLYGNENESQCEAFAVLVYYVHILGDHIEASKHTALNYVAPLSNSHDRDNPGIIPELIKYLPILFKGQTESEQYNSMIQDLQQLADTADRLYNVTGGVREEQFPEYHQCALDLLETLATYVPDLLKKEPFFHSTFFD
;
A
#
# COMPACT_ATOMS: atom_id res chain seq x y z
N MET A 1 -51.06 -19.40 -10.39
CA MET A 1 -50.66 -17.99 -10.57
C MET A 1 -50.06 -17.35 -9.32
N LYS A 2 -50.76 -17.24 -8.18
CA LYS A 2 -50.21 -16.62 -6.94
C LYS A 2 -48.87 -17.21 -6.44
N ARG A 3 -48.67 -18.54 -6.53
CA ARG A 3 -47.41 -19.20 -6.13
C ARG A 3 -46.23 -18.90 -7.05
N PHE A 4 -46.47 -18.59 -8.32
CA PHE A 4 -45.44 -18.28 -9.31
C PHE A 4 -44.91 -16.85 -9.11
N PHE A 5 -45.81 -15.91 -8.78
CA PHE A 5 -45.44 -14.53 -8.44
C PHE A 5 -44.67 -14.46 -7.12
N SER A 6 -45.03 -15.24 -6.08
CA SER A 6 -44.25 -15.28 -4.84
C SER A 6 -42.83 -15.82 -5.04
N LEU A 7 -42.62 -16.79 -5.93
CA LEU A 7 -41.29 -17.34 -6.22
C LEU A 7 -40.43 -16.33 -7.00
N LEU A 8 -41.03 -15.60 -7.94
CA LEU A 8 -40.37 -14.52 -8.68
C LEU A 8 -39.95 -13.37 -7.74
N SER A 9 -40.79 -13.01 -6.77
CA SER A 9 -40.46 -11.98 -5.77
C SER A 9 -39.30 -12.39 -4.85
N VAL A 10 -39.20 -13.66 -4.47
CA VAL A 10 -38.08 -14.16 -3.65
C VAL A 10 -36.77 -14.20 -4.45
N VAL A 11 -36.82 -14.57 -5.73
CA VAL A 11 -35.63 -14.53 -6.61
C VAL A 11 -35.16 -13.10 -6.84
N VAL A 12 -36.07 -12.14 -7.06
CA VAL A 12 -35.71 -10.72 -7.18
C VAL A 12 -35.12 -10.17 -5.87
N LEU A 13 -35.67 -10.54 -4.71
CA LEU A 13 -35.10 -10.16 -3.41
C LEU A 13 -33.71 -10.76 -3.14
N LEU A 14 -33.45 -12.00 -3.60
CA LEU A 14 -32.14 -12.64 -3.49
C LEU A 14 -31.10 -12.02 -4.43
N VAL A 15 -31.51 -11.56 -5.63
CA VAL A 15 -30.62 -10.86 -6.57
C VAL A 15 -30.33 -9.42 -6.12
N VAL A 16 -31.27 -8.75 -5.44
CA VAL A 16 -31.07 -7.39 -4.91
C VAL A 16 -30.24 -7.38 -3.62
N MET A 17 -30.19 -8.48 -2.86
CA MET A 17 -29.25 -8.62 -1.73
C MET A 17 -27.84 -9.06 -2.12
N ALA A 18 -27.62 -9.40 -3.39
CA ALA A 18 -26.31 -9.60 -3.99
C ALA A 18 -25.86 -8.32 -4.72
N ILE A 19 -25.98 -7.15 -4.08
CA ILE A 19 -25.09 -6.05 -4.46
C ILE A 19 -23.73 -6.48 -3.93
N PRO A 20 -22.74 -6.80 -4.79
CA PRO A 20 -21.39 -6.92 -4.30
C PRO A 20 -21.10 -5.57 -3.64
N VAL A 21 -20.82 -5.57 -2.35
CA VAL A 21 -20.01 -4.51 -1.75
C VAL A 21 -18.73 -4.60 -2.57
N LEU A 22 -18.66 -3.76 -3.61
CA LEU A 22 -17.53 -3.71 -4.53
C LEU A 22 -16.33 -3.45 -3.64
N ALA A 23 -15.49 -4.47 -3.49
CA ALA A 23 -14.11 -4.22 -3.11
C ALA A 23 -13.58 -3.18 -4.11
N HIS A 24 -12.94 -2.14 -3.59
CA HIS A 24 -12.38 -1.02 -4.32
C HIS A 24 -11.70 -1.49 -5.62
N ASP A 25 -11.80 -0.72 -6.70
CA ASP A 25 -11.24 -1.12 -7.99
C ASP A 25 -9.70 -1.05 -7.92
N LYS A 26 -9.02 -2.18 -8.08
CA LYS A 26 -7.54 -2.29 -8.14
C LYS A 26 -6.91 -1.15 -8.97
N THR A 27 -7.60 -0.73 -10.03
CA THR A 27 -7.16 0.38 -10.90
C THR A 27 -6.96 1.69 -10.15
N LYS A 28 -7.84 2.03 -9.19
CA LYS A 28 -7.78 3.30 -8.44
C LYS A 28 -6.62 3.33 -7.46
N HIS A 29 -6.39 2.24 -6.72
CA HIS A 29 -5.20 2.08 -5.89
C HIS A 29 -3.90 2.19 -6.71
N ASN A 30 -3.88 1.61 -7.92
CA ASN A 30 -2.73 1.74 -8.82
C ASN A 30 -2.51 3.20 -9.24
N GLU A 31 -3.56 3.90 -9.68
CA GLU A 31 -3.48 5.31 -10.06
C GLU A 31 -2.91 6.19 -8.93
N GLU A 32 -3.29 5.93 -7.68
CA GLU A 32 -2.79 6.67 -6.51
C GLU A 32 -1.33 6.35 -6.20
N LEU A 33 -0.92 5.08 -6.30
CA LEU A 33 0.47 4.68 -6.15
C LEU A 33 1.34 5.36 -7.21
N GLU A 34 0.93 5.29 -8.48
CA GLU A 34 1.63 5.94 -9.59
C GLU A 34 1.71 7.46 -9.38
N TYR A 35 0.62 8.08 -8.89
CA TYR A 35 0.61 9.51 -8.57
C TYR A 35 1.62 9.89 -7.49
N VAL A 36 1.73 9.11 -6.42
CA VAL A 36 2.71 9.37 -5.35
C VAL A 36 4.15 9.16 -5.82
N LEU A 37 4.39 8.17 -6.69
CA LEU A 37 5.75 7.85 -7.14
C LEU A 37 6.24 8.75 -8.28
N PHE A 38 5.34 9.21 -9.15
CA PHE A 38 5.71 9.85 -10.42
C PHE A 38 4.96 11.16 -10.70
N ARG A 39 3.95 11.52 -9.90
CA ARG A 39 3.00 12.61 -10.16
C ARG A 39 2.24 12.44 -11.47
N ASP A 40 2.05 11.19 -11.89
CA ASP A 40 1.30 10.77 -13.07
C ASP A 40 0.48 9.54 -12.68
N ARG A 41 -0.85 9.60 -12.82
CA ARG A 41 -1.78 8.51 -12.47
C ARG A 41 -1.76 7.35 -13.47
N HIS A 42 -1.11 7.53 -14.61
CA HIS A 42 -1.06 6.56 -15.69
C HIS A 42 0.38 6.39 -16.23
N TYR A 43 1.36 6.58 -15.35
CA TYR A 43 2.79 6.43 -15.63
C TYR A 43 3.11 5.09 -16.29
N ALA A 44 2.54 4.00 -15.79
CA ALA A 44 2.83 2.65 -16.25
C ALA A 44 2.31 2.37 -17.67
N ASP A 45 1.31 3.12 -18.12
CA ASP A 45 0.78 3.05 -19.48
C ASP A 45 1.53 3.98 -20.44
N SER A 46 2.02 5.12 -19.95
CA SER A 46 2.80 6.08 -20.73
C SER A 46 4.28 5.69 -20.89
N HIS A 47 4.81 4.79 -20.04
CA HIS A 47 6.21 4.35 -20.05
C HIS A 47 6.33 2.81 -20.16
N PRO A 48 6.17 2.19 -21.34
CA PRO A 48 6.03 0.72 -21.44
C PRO A 48 7.18 -0.12 -20.85
N ILE A 49 8.42 0.38 -20.88
CA ILE A 49 9.60 -0.35 -20.37
C ILE A 49 9.61 -0.33 -18.84
N THR A 50 9.59 0.86 -18.25
CA THR A 50 9.64 1.05 -16.79
C THR A 50 8.28 0.80 -16.13
N GLY A 51 7.19 1.01 -16.85
CA GLY A 51 5.82 0.70 -16.46
C GLY A 51 5.59 -0.79 -16.23
N ALA A 52 6.31 -1.68 -16.92
CA ALA A 52 6.30 -3.10 -16.59
C ALA A 52 6.84 -3.38 -15.16
N ILE A 53 7.77 -2.55 -14.67
CA ILE A 53 8.27 -2.65 -13.29
C ILE A 53 7.20 -2.16 -12.32
N VAL A 54 6.57 -1.02 -12.61
CA VAL A 54 5.49 -0.45 -11.78
C VAL A 54 4.33 -1.44 -11.63
N LYS A 55 3.91 -2.09 -12.73
CA LYS A 55 2.88 -3.14 -12.73
C LYS A 55 3.23 -4.34 -11.82
N ARG A 56 4.51 -4.63 -11.57
CA ARG A 56 4.92 -5.68 -10.62
C ARG A 56 4.83 -5.21 -9.18
N LEU A 57 5.11 -3.94 -8.91
CA LEU A 57 4.88 -3.35 -7.59
C LEU A 57 3.37 -3.35 -7.26
N GLU A 58 2.53 -2.98 -8.22
CA GLU A 58 1.06 -3.03 -8.12
C GLU A 58 0.54 -4.46 -7.87
N ASP A 59 1.01 -5.44 -8.66
CA ASP A 59 0.64 -6.84 -8.47
C ASP A 59 1.04 -7.33 -7.05
N ALA A 60 2.23 -6.98 -6.58
CA ALA A 60 2.68 -7.35 -5.24
C ALA A 60 1.91 -6.63 -4.13
N SER A 61 1.54 -5.36 -4.33
CA SER A 61 0.68 -4.59 -3.42
C SER A 61 -0.69 -5.25 -3.29
N TYR A 62 -1.33 -5.56 -4.43
CA TYR A 62 -2.61 -6.26 -4.45
C TYR A 62 -2.54 -7.61 -3.75
N LEU A 63 -1.52 -8.43 -4.05
CA LEU A 63 -1.34 -9.73 -3.41
C LEU A 63 -1.11 -9.62 -1.90
N ALA A 64 -0.42 -8.58 -1.46
CA ALA A 64 -0.18 -8.36 -0.03
C ALA A 64 -1.43 -7.86 0.70
N ILE A 65 -2.23 -7.00 0.09
CA ILE A 65 -3.25 -6.20 0.81
C ILE A 65 -4.67 -6.66 0.52
N ASP A 66 -5.01 -6.90 -0.75
CA ASP A 66 -6.39 -7.07 -1.23
C ASP A 66 -6.71 -8.48 -1.73
N GLN A 67 -5.73 -9.38 -1.80
CA GLN A 67 -5.96 -10.76 -2.21
C GLN A 67 -6.70 -11.54 -1.10
N TYR A 68 -7.89 -12.06 -1.43
CA TYR A 68 -8.68 -13.01 -0.63
C TYR A 68 -9.62 -13.84 -1.54
N ASN A 69 -10.22 -14.91 -1.00
CA ASN A 69 -11.17 -15.79 -1.70
C ASN A 69 -10.65 -16.38 -3.03
N GLY A 70 -9.37 -16.72 -3.10
CA GLY A 70 -8.76 -17.34 -4.27
C GLY A 70 -8.51 -16.39 -5.44
N ASN A 71 -8.73 -15.08 -5.27
CA ASN A 71 -8.35 -14.06 -6.25
C ASN A 71 -6.82 -13.91 -6.32
N GLY A 72 -6.31 -13.14 -7.28
CA GLY A 72 -4.87 -12.82 -7.39
C GLY A 72 -4.04 -13.79 -8.24
N THR A 73 -4.65 -14.78 -8.88
CA THR A 73 -3.92 -15.78 -9.69
C THR A 73 -3.12 -15.15 -10.84
N THR A 74 -3.64 -14.10 -11.47
CA THR A 74 -2.95 -13.39 -12.56
C THR A 74 -1.72 -12.66 -12.04
N GLU A 75 -1.87 -11.91 -10.96
CA GLU A 75 -0.83 -11.15 -10.27
C GLU A 75 0.28 -12.09 -9.80
N LEU A 76 -0.07 -13.22 -9.19
CA LEU A 76 0.91 -14.21 -8.75
C LEU A 76 1.66 -14.83 -9.93
N SER A 77 0.94 -15.19 -11.01
CA SER A 77 1.54 -15.75 -12.22
C SER A 77 2.54 -14.79 -12.85
N ASN A 78 2.24 -13.49 -12.83
CA ASN A 78 3.14 -12.45 -13.30
C ASN A 78 4.44 -12.40 -12.48
N LEU A 79 4.36 -12.43 -11.14
CA LEU A 79 5.55 -12.44 -10.28
C LEU A 79 6.38 -13.72 -10.46
N ILE A 80 5.73 -14.87 -10.67
CA ILE A 80 6.39 -16.16 -10.97
C ILE A 80 7.11 -16.11 -12.32
N ALA A 81 6.47 -15.58 -13.36
CA ALA A 81 7.06 -15.45 -14.69
C ALA A 81 8.33 -14.57 -14.65
N ASP A 82 8.30 -13.53 -13.82
CA ASP A 82 9.43 -12.62 -13.58
C ASP A 82 10.49 -13.20 -12.62
N LYS A 83 10.29 -14.43 -12.12
CA LYS A 83 11.20 -15.17 -11.23
C LYS A 83 11.55 -14.39 -9.96
N ILE A 84 10.58 -13.69 -9.36
CA ILE A 84 10.81 -12.97 -8.12
C ILE A 84 11.16 -13.97 -7.01
N PRO A 85 12.29 -13.80 -6.29
CA PRO A 85 12.71 -14.74 -5.27
C PRO A 85 11.72 -14.84 -4.10
N GLY A 86 11.54 -16.05 -3.56
CA GLY A 86 10.81 -16.27 -2.31
C GLY A 86 9.31 -15.97 -2.34
N ILE A 87 8.71 -15.87 -3.53
CA ILE A 87 7.25 -15.81 -3.66
C ILE A 87 6.63 -17.22 -3.61
N PRO A 88 5.40 -17.37 -3.09
CA PRO A 88 4.70 -18.65 -3.11
C PRO A 88 4.37 -19.06 -4.56
N THR A 89 4.17 -20.37 -4.77
CA THR A 89 3.81 -20.90 -6.09
C THR A 89 2.30 -21.03 -6.29
N SER A 90 1.52 -20.92 -5.21
CA SER A 90 0.07 -21.07 -5.23
C SER A 90 -0.60 -20.00 -4.36
N ILE A 91 -1.74 -19.51 -4.81
CA ILE A 91 -2.62 -18.64 -3.99
C ILE A 91 -3.01 -19.36 -2.70
N ALA A 92 -3.25 -20.67 -2.74
CA ALA A 92 -3.63 -21.46 -1.56
C ALA A 92 -2.60 -21.43 -0.41
N ASP A 93 -1.36 -20.99 -0.66
CA ASP A 93 -0.30 -20.90 0.36
C ASP A 93 -0.53 -19.73 1.34
N PHE A 94 -1.33 -18.73 0.95
CA PHE A 94 -1.57 -17.52 1.76
C PHE A 94 -2.98 -16.95 1.64
N ASP A 95 -3.86 -17.61 0.88
CA ASP A 95 -5.26 -17.24 0.73
C ASP A 95 -6.05 -17.41 2.01
N PHE A 96 -7.09 -16.60 2.17
CA PHE A 96 -8.05 -16.75 3.25
C PHE A 96 -9.46 -16.41 2.78
N SER A 97 -10.45 -17.04 3.40
CA SER A 97 -11.85 -16.76 3.14
C SER A 97 -12.31 -15.55 3.93
N ALA A 98 -12.78 -14.51 3.24
CA ALA A 98 -13.30 -13.29 3.86
C ALA A 98 -14.39 -12.62 3.01
N ASN A 99 -14.99 -11.59 3.57
CA ASN A 99 -16.01 -10.76 2.91
C ASN A 99 -15.70 -9.28 3.19
N TYR A 100 -16.71 -8.48 3.55
CA TYR A 100 -16.52 -7.11 4.05
C TYR A 100 -15.52 -7.00 5.21
N ALA A 101 -15.24 -8.10 5.91
CA ALA A 101 -14.31 -8.15 7.03
C ALA A 101 -12.84 -8.41 6.64
N HIS A 102 -12.49 -8.54 5.35
CA HIS A 102 -11.10 -8.84 4.92
C HIS A 102 -10.09 -7.81 5.45
N ARG A 103 -10.49 -6.53 5.52
CA ARG A 103 -9.67 -5.41 6.02
C ARG A 103 -9.10 -5.67 7.43
N LYS A 104 -9.78 -6.47 8.25
CA LYS A 104 -9.29 -6.90 9.58
C LYS A 104 -7.96 -7.66 9.54
N TYR A 105 -7.65 -8.29 8.41
CA TYR A 105 -6.51 -9.19 8.23
C TYR A 105 -5.30 -8.52 7.57
N THR A 106 -5.47 -7.40 6.88
CA THR A 106 -4.38 -6.80 6.10
C THR A 106 -4.33 -5.26 6.11
N HIS A 107 -5.36 -4.54 6.57
CA HIS A 107 -5.48 -3.09 6.38
C HIS A 107 -5.25 -2.25 7.65
N ARG A 108 -4.89 -2.87 8.77
CA ARG A 108 -4.79 -2.21 10.07
C ARG A 108 -3.43 -1.55 10.33
N GLY A 109 -2.43 -1.76 9.48
CA GLY A 109 -1.07 -1.25 9.64
C GLY A 109 0.00 -2.28 9.29
N TRP A 110 1.18 -1.80 8.89
CA TRP A 110 2.29 -2.66 8.45
C TRP A 110 2.85 -3.56 9.56
N ASN A 111 3.00 -2.99 10.76
CA ASN A 111 3.61 -3.64 11.92
C ASN A 111 2.57 -4.25 12.88
N VAL A 112 1.31 -4.35 12.46
CA VAL A 112 0.24 -4.92 13.29
C VAL A 112 0.35 -6.44 13.32
N THR A 113 0.15 -7.03 14.50
CA THR A 113 -0.02 -8.48 14.61
C THR A 113 -1.45 -8.86 14.21
N TYR A 114 -1.58 -9.46 13.03
CA TYR A 114 -2.85 -9.99 12.52
C TYR A 114 -3.12 -11.41 13.02
N ASN A 115 -4.35 -11.85 12.79
CA ASN A 115 -4.67 -13.28 12.92
C ASN A 115 -3.80 -14.10 11.94
N GLU A 116 -3.37 -15.29 12.35
CA GLU A 116 -2.49 -16.17 11.58
C GLU A 116 -3.01 -16.49 10.17
N ASN A 117 -4.34 -16.57 10.01
CA ASN A 117 -5.00 -16.81 8.71
C ASN A 117 -4.73 -15.68 7.71
N ALA A 118 -4.30 -14.50 8.15
CA ALA A 118 -3.89 -13.44 7.22
C ALA A 118 -2.63 -13.83 6.43
N HIS A 119 -1.80 -14.73 6.96
CA HIS A 119 -0.47 -15.03 6.42
C HIS A 119 0.38 -13.75 6.24
N TRP A 120 0.22 -12.77 7.13
CA TRP A 120 0.80 -11.44 6.99
C TRP A 120 2.32 -11.43 6.75
N PRO A 121 3.14 -12.23 7.47
CA PRO A 121 4.58 -12.29 7.19
C PRO A 121 4.93 -12.73 5.76
N LEU A 122 4.16 -13.67 5.19
CA LEU A 122 4.34 -14.12 3.81
C LEU A 122 3.90 -13.03 2.82
N ARG A 123 2.81 -12.32 3.10
CA ARG A 123 2.35 -11.17 2.29
C ARG A 123 3.34 -10.01 2.30
N GLN A 124 3.91 -9.67 3.44
CA GLN A 124 5.02 -8.71 3.54
C GLN A 124 6.24 -9.18 2.72
N THR A 125 6.52 -10.49 2.72
CA THR A 125 7.62 -11.07 1.93
C THR A 125 7.37 -10.91 0.43
N ILE A 126 6.15 -11.13 -0.06
CA ILE A 126 5.79 -10.93 -1.47
C ILE A 126 6.09 -9.49 -1.91
N LEU A 127 5.63 -8.50 -1.13
CA LEU A 127 5.85 -7.09 -1.46
C LEU A 127 7.34 -6.71 -1.40
N LYS A 128 8.02 -7.03 -0.28
CA LYS A 128 9.44 -6.70 -0.09
C LYS A 128 10.34 -7.35 -1.14
N ASN A 129 10.13 -8.63 -1.45
CA ASN A 129 10.98 -9.31 -2.42
C ASN A 129 10.76 -8.80 -3.84
N THR A 130 9.53 -8.41 -4.19
CA THR A 130 9.26 -7.81 -5.49
C THR A 130 9.95 -6.45 -5.62
N ILE A 131 9.83 -5.58 -4.61
CA ILE A 131 10.54 -4.29 -4.56
C ILE A 131 12.05 -4.50 -4.67
N ARG A 132 12.60 -5.42 -3.87
CA ARG A 132 14.03 -5.73 -3.87
C ARG A 132 14.52 -6.16 -5.24
N ALA A 133 13.83 -7.11 -5.88
CA ALA A 133 14.20 -7.66 -7.17
C ALA A 133 14.03 -6.68 -8.35
N LYS A 134 13.22 -5.64 -8.18
CA LYS A 134 12.94 -4.68 -9.26
C LYS A 134 13.72 -3.38 -9.15
N LEU A 135 13.94 -2.89 -7.93
CA LEU A 135 14.54 -1.58 -7.68
C LEU A 135 15.94 -1.70 -7.06
N PHE A 136 16.11 -2.60 -6.09
CA PHE A 136 17.34 -2.62 -5.29
C PHE A 136 18.41 -3.58 -5.83
N SER A 137 18.04 -4.62 -6.56
CA SER A 137 19.00 -5.57 -7.16
C SER A 137 19.80 -4.99 -8.33
N LYS A 138 19.42 -3.82 -8.85
CA LYS A 138 20.16 -3.09 -9.90
C LYS A 138 21.20 -2.12 -9.37
N VAL A 139 21.16 -1.79 -8.08
CA VAL A 139 22.14 -0.91 -7.40
C VAL A 139 23.50 -1.63 -7.21
N GLU A 140 23.75 -2.65 -8.03
CA GLU A 140 24.97 -3.43 -8.03
C GLU A 140 26.13 -2.56 -8.51
N THR A 141 27.00 -2.25 -7.55
CA THR A 141 28.32 -1.69 -7.81
C THR A 141 29.09 -2.61 -8.78
N PRO A 142 30.02 -2.08 -9.61
CA PRO A 142 30.77 -2.86 -10.60
C PRO A 142 31.61 -4.03 -10.07
N LEU A 143 31.61 -4.27 -8.75
CA LEU A 143 32.33 -5.32 -8.04
C LEU A 143 31.41 -6.47 -7.55
N ALA A 144 30.09 -6.38 -7.76
CA ALA A 144 29.11 -7.37 -7.32
C ALA A 144 29.19 -8.74 -8.02
N TRP A 145 29.96 -8.87 -9.12
CA TRP A 145 30.16 -10.12 -9.85
C TRP A 145 31.10 -11.13 -9.15
N PHE A 146 31.66 -10.78 -7.99
CA PHE A 146 32.50 -11.67 -7.19
C PHE A 146 31.71 -12.35 -6.05
N PRO A 147 31.47 -13.67 -6.10
CA PRO A 147 30.58 -14.39 -5.17
C PRO A 147 31.01 -14.37 -3.70
N TRP A 148 32.28 -14.10 -3.38
CA TRP A 148 32.79 -14.06 -2.01
C TRP A 148 32.73 -12.66 -1.37
N LEU A 149 32.31 -11.65 -2.14
CA LEU A 149 32.13 -10.27 -1.70
C LEU A 149 30.64 -9.89 -1.55
N SER A 150 29.72 -10.75 -1.99
CA SER A 150 28.27 -10.51 -1.96
C SER A 150 27.77 -10.20 -0.56
N ASP A 151 28.06 -11.06 0.40
CA ASP A 151 27.51 -10.96 1.76
C ASP A 151 28.11 -9.79 2.55
N GLN A 152 29.23 -9.24 2.07
CA GLN A 152 29.94 -8.11 2.67
C GLN A 152 29.64 -6.77 1.98
N LEU A 153 29.07 -6.79 0.76
CA LEU A 153 28.71 -5.61 -0.04
C LEU A 153 27.18 -5.37 -0.13
N TYR A 154 26.34 -6.40 -0.01
CA TYR A 154 24.87 -6.26 0.05
C TYR A 154 24.37 -5.79 1.42
N GLY A 155 25.19 -5.04 2.17
CA GLY A 155 25.00 -4.72 3.58
C GLY A 155 23.55 -4.45 3.97
N ASN A 156 23.16 -4.88 5.18
CA ASN A 156 21.83 -4.76 5.79
C ASN A 156 21.14 -3.38 5.64
N GLU A 157 21.86 -2.33 5.21
CA GLU A 157 21.33 -1.00 4.94
C GLU A 157 20.27 -0.94 3.81
N ASN A 158 20.45 -1.68 2.71
CA ASN A 158 19.47 -1.68 1.61
C ASN A 158 18.19 -2.42 2.00
N GLU A 159 18.28 -3.35 2.96
CA GLU A 159 17.11 -4.04 3.48
C GLU A 159 16.16 -3.09 4.22
N SER A 160 16.70 -2.19 5.05
CA SER A 160 15.88 -1.18 5.75
C SER A 160 15.26 -0.16 4.78
N GLN A 161 15.98 0.28 3.74
CA GLN A 161 15.41 1.15 2.70
C GLN A 161 14.34 0.43 1.85
N CYS A 162 14.57 -0.84 1.51
CA CYS A 162 13.58 -1.66 0.81
C CYS A 162 12.32 -1.86 1.65
N GLU A 163 12.46 -2.09 2.95
CA GLU A 163 11.33 -2.17 3.86
C GLU A 163 10.60 -0.83 3.97
N ALA A 164 11.33 0.28 4.13
CA ALA A 164 10.73 1.61 4.17
C ALA A 164 9.95 1.95 2.89
N PHE A 165 10.44 1.54 1.72
CA PHE A 165 9.71 1.67 0.46
C PHE A 165 8.47 0.77 0.43
N ALA A 166 8.55 -0.47 0.94
CA ALA A 166 7.39 -1.36 1.04
C ALA A 166 6.30 -0.79 1.97
N VAL A 167 6.70 -0.15 3.06
CA VAL A 167 5.81 0.56 3.98
C VAL A 167 5.14 1.74 3.28
N LEU A 168 5.88 2.52 2.48
CA LEU A 168 5.30 3.60 1.67
C LEU A 168 4.24 3.04 0.70
N VAL A 169 4.56 2.00 -0.08
CA VAL A 169 3.62 1.36 -1.02
C VAL A 169 2.37 0.88 -0.29
N TYR A 170 2.54 0.18 0.83
CA TYR A 170 1.45 -0.29 1.67
C TYR A 170 0.55 0.86 2.12
N TYR A 171 1.13 1.93 2.67
CA TYR A 171 0.34 3.02 3.23
C TYR A 171 -0.30 3.93 2.19
N VAL A 172 0.25 4.03 0.98
CA VAL A 172 -0.43 4.68 -0.14
C VAL A 172 -1.66 3.89 -0.56
N HIS A 173 -1.59 2.55 -0.58
CA HIS A 173 -2.77 1.71 -0.82
C HIS A 173 -3.84 1.93 0.24
N ILE A 174 -3.47 1.87 1.53
CA ILE A 174 -4.43 2.12 2.63
C ILE A 174 -4.99 3.54 2.58
N LEU A 175 -4.22 4.53 2.14
CA LEU A 175 -4.71 5.89 1.92
C LEU A 175 -5.82 5.94 0.85
N GLY A 176 -5.72 5.14 -0.19
CA GLY A 176 -6.77 4.98 -1.20
C GLY A 176 -8.11 4.53 -0.63
N ASP A 177 -8.11 3.67 0.39
CA ASP A 177 -9.34 3.29 1.08
C ASP A 177 -10.00 4.47 1.81
N HIS A 178 -9.20 5.43 2.31
CA HIS A 178 -9.72 6.65 2.92
C HIS A 178 -10.34 7.58 1.88
N ILE A 179 -9.72 7.68 0.70
CA ILE A 179 -10.14 8.55 -0.40
C ILE A 179 -11.41 8.03 -1.07
N GLU A 180 -11.60 6.71 -1.17
CA GLU A 180 -12.85 6.17 -1.70
C GLU A 180 -13.98 6.08 -0.68
N ALA A 181 -13.69 6.23 0.61
CA ALA A 181 -14.72 6.17 1.61
C ALA A 181 -15.78 7.26 1.37
N SER A 182 -17.03 6.84 1.18
CA SER A 182 -18.17 7.75 1.06
C SER A 182 -18.76 8.16 2.41
N LYS A 183 -18.37 7.46 3.48
CA LYS A 183 -18.84 7.70 4.86
C LYS A 183 -17.88 7.09 5.89
N HIS A 184 -17.91 7.59 7.11
CA HIS A 184 -17.04 7.15 8.20
C HIS A 184 -17.08 5.62 8.45
N THR A 185 -18.25 4.98 8.37
CA THR A 185 -18.36 3.52 8.59
C THR A 185 -17.62 2.67 7.56
N ALA A 186 -17.28 3.23 6.39
CA ALA A 186 -16.49 2.52 5.38
C ALA A 186 -15.02 2.35 5.82
N LEU A 187 -14.55 3.14 6.79
CA LEU A 187 -13.20 3.07 7.33
C LEU A 187 -13.04 2.03 8.45
N ASN A 188 -14.09 1.26 8.74
CA ASN A 188 -13.99 0.19 9.73
C ASN A 188 -12.88 -0.79 9.34
N TYR A 189 -11.98 -1.06 10.29
CA TYR A 189 -10.83 -1.96 10.15
C TYR A 189 -9.72 -1.48 9.19
N VAL A 190 -9.77 -0.22 8.77
CA VAL A 190 -8.68 0.47 8.06
C VAL A 190 -7.83 1.21 9.10
N ALA A 191 -6.51 1.22 8.93
CA ALA A 191 -5.62 2.02 9.76
C ALA A 191 -6.05 3.49 9.71
N PRO A 192 -6.14 4.21 10.84
CA PRO A 192 -6.49 5.63 10.82
C PRO A 192 -5.39 6.45 10.14
N LEU A 193 -5.71 7.65 9.65
CA LEU A 193 -4.72 8.59 9.13
C LEU A 193 -3.68 8.92 10.21
N SER A 194 -4.15 9.16 11.44
CA SER A 194 -3.32 9.28 12.63
C SER A 194 -4.12 8.83 13.87
N ASN A 195 -3.42 8.24 14.84
CA ASN A 195 -3.95 7.90 16.17
C ASN A 195 -2.82 7.90 17.19
N SER A 196 -2.36 9.08 17.62
CA SER A 196 -1.26 9.21 18.60
C SER A 196 -1.52 8.54 19.96
N HIS A 197 -2.76 8.16 20.26
CA HIS A 197 -3.15 7.49 21.49
C HIS A 197 -2.95 5.96 21.46
N ASP A 198 -2.76 5.37 20.28
CA ASP A 198 -2.50 3.94 20.11
C ASP A 198 -1.06 3.71 19.63
N ARG A 199 -0.19 3.28 20.54
CA ARG A 199 1.23 3.03 20.22
C ARG A 199 1.43 1.81 19.32
N ASP A 200 0.50 0.87 19.34
CA ASP A 200 0.60 -0.37 18.57
C ASP A 200 0.00 -0.21 17.17
N ASN A 201 -0.85 0.80 16.98
CA ASN A 201 -1.38 1.20 15.69
C ASN A 201 -1.53 2.74 15.59
N PRO A 202 -0.41 3.47 15.42
CA PRO A 202 -0.42 4.93 15.43
C PRO A 202 -1.00 5.55 14.16
N GLY A 203 -1.33 4.75 13.14
CA GLY A 203 -1.92 5.20 11.88
C GLY A 203 -0.92 5.43 10.76
N ILE A 204 -1.43 5.90 9.62
CA ILE A 204 -0.70 6.05 8.36
C ILE A 204 0.42 7.08 8.49
N ILE A 205 0.10 8.31 8.90
CA ILE A 205 1.04 9.43 8.88
C ILE A 205 2.18 9.22 9.88
N PRO A 206 1.96 8.78 11.13
CA PRO A 206 3.06 8.53 12.06
C PRO A 206 4.00 7.41 11.60
N GLU A 207 3.48 6.33 10.98
CA GLU A 207 4.35 5.29 10.42
C GLU A 207 5.12 5.79 9.19
N LEU A 208 4.51 6.61 8.34
CA LEU A 208 5.25 7.28 7.25
C LEU A 208 6.38 8.16 7.82
N ILE A 209 6.11 9.02 8.81
CA ILE A 209 7.13 9.85 9.46
C ILE A 209 8.29 9.02 10.04
N LYS A 210 7.99 7.81 10.55
CA LYS A 210 8.99 6.87 11.06
C LYS A 210 9.84 6.23 9.97
N TYR A 211 9.26 5.87 8.82
CA TYR A 211 9.98 5.14 7.76
C TYR A 211 10.59 6.03 6.67
N LEU A 212 10.06 7.24 6.43
CA LEU A 212 10.61 8.19 5.47
C LEU A 212 12.08 8.59 5.73
N PRO A 213 12.58 8.78 6.98
CA PRO A 213 14.01 9.05 7.20
C PRO A 213 14.89 7.84 6.88
N ILE A 214 14.33 6.62 6.93
CA ILE A 214 15.04 5.41 6.51
C ILE A 214 15.10 5.39 4.98
N LEU A 215 13.96 5.62 4.31
CA LEU A 215 13.86 5.64 2.85
C LEU A 215 14.78 6.69 2.22
N PHE A 216 14.77 7.91 2.78
CA PHE A 216 15.49 9.09 2.29
C PHE A 216 16.69 9.45 3.18
N LYS A 217 17.42 8.44 3.66
CA LYS A 217 18.55 8.62 4.61
C LYS A 217 19.59 9.66 4.17
N GLY A 218 19.80 9.79 2.86
CA GLY A 218 20.75 10.76 2.29
C GLY A 218 20.23 12.19 2.16
N GLN A 219 18.95 12.42 2.48
CA GLN A 219 18.24 13.67 2.20
C GLN A 219 17.58 14.28 3.45
N THR A 220 17.80 13.71 4.65
CA THR A 220 17.13 14.15 5.89
C THR A 220 17.42 15.61 6.27
N GLU A 221 18.57 16.14 5.85
CA GLU A 221 18.96 17.54 6.10
C GLU A 221 18.50 18.50 5.00
N SER A 222 17.88 18.00 3.92
CA SER A 222 17.43 18.85 2.81
C SER A 222 16.19 19.66 3.18
N GLU A 223 16.10 20.89 2.67
CA GLU A 223 14.92 21.75 2.85
C GLU A 223 13.64 21.04 2.38
N GLN A 224 13.70 20.35 1.23
CA GLN A 224 12.57 19.63 0.67
C GLN A 224 12.06 18.51 1.59
N TYR A 225 12.96 17.70 2.16
CA TYR A 225 12.59 16.64 3.11
C TYR A 225 12.00 17.23 4.38
N ASN A 226 12.63 18.28 4.93
CA ASN A 226 12.17 18.93 6.14
C ASN A 226 10.77 19.55 5.97
N SER A 227 10.49 20.17 4.82
CA SER A 227 9.14 20.66 4.50
C SER A 227 8.12 19.53 4.42
N MET A 228 8.46 18.41 3.75
CA MET A 228 7.58 17.23 3.71
C MET A 228 7.23 16.74 5.11
N ILE A 229 8.22 16.59 6.00
CA ILE A 229 7.97 16.13 7.37
C ILE A 229 7.11 17.12 8.17
N GLN A 230 7.32 18.43 8.00
CA GLN A 230 6.49 19.45 8.65
C GLN A 230 5.03 19.40 8.18
N ASP A 231 4.81 19.25 6.88
CA ASP A 231 3.45 19.15 6.31
C ASP A 231 2.76 17.86 6.79
N LEU A 232 3.48 16.73 6.83
CA LEU A 232 2.98 15.48 7.40
C LEU A 232 2.63 15.62 8.88
N GLN A 233 3.44 16.31 9.69
CA GLN A 233 3.14 16.54 11.10
C GLN A 233 1.86 17.37 11.29
N GLN A 234 1.67 18.42 10.50
CA GLN A 234 0.44 19.23 10.54
C GLN A 234 -0.81 18.42 10.16
N LEU A 235 -0.70 17.54 9.17
CA LEU A 235 -1.77 16.62 8.79
C LEU A 235 -2.04 15.59 9.89
N ALA A 236 -1.01 15.05 10.54
CA ALA A 236 -1.16 14.13 11.66
C ALA A 236 -1.93 14.77 12.82
N ASP A 237 -1.57 16.00 13.22
CA ASP A 237 -2.24 16.75 14.27
C ASP A 237 -3.72 17.00 13.92
N THR A 238 -4.00 17.32 12.64
CA THR A 238 -5.36 17.52 12.14
C THR A 238 -6.17 16.23 12.20
N ALA A 239 -5.61 15.12 11.70
CA ALA A 239 -6.23 13.81 11.71
C ALA A 239 -6.51 13.29 13.12
N ASP A 240 -5.55 13.42 14.04
CA ASP A 240 -5.70 13.03 15.46
C ASP A 240 -6.85 13.78 16.13
N ARG A 241 -6.97 15.09 15.91
CA ARG A 241 -8.07 15.90 16.46
C ARG A 241 -9.45 15.43 15.97
N LEU A 242 -9.50 14.92 14.74
CA LEU A 242 -10.74 14.43 14.11
C LEU A 242 -11.05 12.98 14.50
N TYR A 243 -10.04 12.20 14.89
CA TYR A 243 -10.16 10.79 15.24
C TYR A 243 -10.46 10.61 16.74
N ASN A 244 -11.69 10.25 17.09
CA ASN A 244 -12.05 10.07 18.51
C ASN A 244 -11.60 8.70 19.04
N VAL A 245 -10.98 8.70 20.24
CA VAL A 245 -10.46 7.52 20.94
C VAL A 245 -11.50 6.41 21.17
N THR A 246 -12.79 6.75 21.29
CA THR A 246 -13.85 5.79 21.65
C THR A 246 -14.76 5.35 20.50
N GLY A 247 -14.50 5.77 19.26
CA GLY A 247 -15.37 5.41 18.14
C GLY A 247 -14.86 5.77 16.74
N GLY A 248 -13.61 6.23 16.60
CA GLY A 248 -13.06 6.69 15.33
C GLY A 248 -13.66 8.01 14.86
N VAL A 249 -13.77 8.17 13.55
CA VAL A 249 -14.30 9.38 12.90
C VAL A 249 -15.83 9.39 13.00
N ARG A 250 -16.42 10.48 13.51
CA ARG A 250 -17.89 10.66 13.53
C ARG A 250 -18.40 11.18 12.19
N GLU A 251 -19.69 11.01 11.92
CA GLU A 251 -20.31 11.41 10.66
C GLU A 251 -20.10 12.90 10.34
N GLU A 252 -20.21 13.78 11.34
CA GLU A 252 -20.01 15.22 11.18
C GLU A 252 -18.55 15.63 10.96
N GLN A 253 -17.60 14.80 11.39
CA GLN A 253 -16.16 15.03 11.20
C GLN A 253 -15.66 14.43 9.88
N PHE A 254 -16.43 13.52 9.29
CA PHE A 254 -16.02 12.75 8.13
C PHE A 254 -15.59 13.61 6.93
N PRO A 255 -16.31 14.69 6.54
CA PRO A 255 -15.88 15.50 5.41
C PRO A 255 -14.49 16.14 5.61
N GLU A 256 -14.21 16.66 6.81
CA GLU A 256 -12.90 17.27 7.13
C GLU A 256 -11.82 16.20 7.21
N TYR A 257 -12.13 15.03 7.77
CA TYR A 257 -11.20 13.90 7.84
C TYR A 257 -10.87 13.33 6.46
N HIS A 258 -11.88 13.24 5.58
CA HIS A 258 -11.71 12.82 4.19
C HIS A 258 -10.86 13.84 3.42
N GLN A 259 -11.07 15.14 3.64
CA GLN A 259 -10.21 16.18 3.05
C GLN A 259 -8.76 16.01 3.51
N CYS A 260 -8.52 15.68 4.79
CA CYS A 260 -7.17 15.38 5.29
C CYS A 260 -6.51 14.19 4.56
N ALA A 261 -7.29 13.16 4.15
CA ALA A 261 -6.77 12.07 3.33
C ALA A 261 -6.34 12.54 1.92
N LEU A 262 -7.15 13.39 1.28
CA LEU A 262 -6.82 14.00 -0.01
C LEU A 262 -5.57 14.89 0.09
N ASP A 263 -5.47 15.69 1.15
CA ASP A 263 -4.33 16.57 1.40
C ASP A 263 -3.05 15.76 1.67
N LEU A 264 -3.17 14.60 2.35
CA LEU A 264 -2.06 13.66 2.52
C LEU A 264 -1.58 13.09 1.18
N LEU A 265 -2.49 12.69 0.28
CA LEU A 265 -2.11 12.20 -1.04
C LEU A 265 -1.36 13.27 -1.84
N GLU A 266 -1.86 14.51 -1.84
CA GLU A 266 -1.21 15.63 -2.53
C GLU A 266 0.15 15.96 -1.91
N THR A 267 0.26 15.91 -0.58
CA THR A 267 1.54 16.13 0.13
C THR A 267 2.57 15.09 -0.30
N LEU A 268 2.20 13.81 -0.30
CA LEU A 268 3.08 12.74 -0.77
C LEU A 268 3.46 12.94 -2.24
N ALA A 269 2.49 13.16 -3.13
CA ALA A 269 2.75 13.36 -4.57
C ALA A 269 3.53 14.64 -4.90
N THR A 270 3.53 15.63 -4.00
CA THR A 270 4.33 16.85 -4.14
C THR A 270 5.80 16.60 -3.84
N TYR A 271 6.12 15.83 -2.79
CA TYR A 271 7.49 15.68 -2.31
C TYR A 271 8.17 14.38 -2.73
N VAL A 272 7.45 13.25 -2.65
CA VAL A 272 8.00 11.89 -2.83
C VAL A 272 8.63 11.69 -4.21
N PRO A 273 8.03 12.10 -5.35
CA PRO A 273 8.62 11.83 -6.67
C PRO A 273 10.02 12.43 -6.82
N ASP A 274 10.22 13.66 -6.35
CA ASP A 274 11.49 14.37 -6.50
C ASP A 274 12.54 13.92 -5.49
N LEU A 275 12.12 13.48 -4.28
CA LEU A 275 13.01 12.80 -3.34
C LEU A 275 13.45 11.43 -3.89
N LEU A 276 12.51 10.64 -4.44
CA LEU A 276 12.82 9.35 -5.05
C LEU A 276 13.75 9.47 -6.26
N LYS A 277 13.55 10.48 -7.14
CA LYS A 277 14.46 10.76 -8.26
C LYS A 277 15.91 10.98 -7.82
N LYS A 278 16.16 11.38 -6.57
CA LYS A 278 17.50 11.60 -6.01
C LYS A 278 18.07 10.35 -5.32
N GLU A 279 17.26 9.31 -5.12
CA GLU A 279 17.70 8.04 -4.55
C GLU A 279 18.24 7.09 -5.64
N PRO A 280 19.45 6.49 -5.47
CA PRO A 280 20.07 5.66 -6.51
C PRO A 280 19.24 4.45 -6.96
N PHE A 281 18.53 3.78 -6.03
CA PHE A 281 17.71 2.60 -6.33
C PHE A 281 16.51 2.89 -7.23
N PHE A 282 16.00 4.13 -7.16
CA PHE A 282 14.87 4.56 -7.95
C PHE A 282 15.34 5.23 -9.24
N HIS A 283 16.33 6.12 -9.14
CA HIS A 283 16.92 6.83 -10.28
C HIS A 283 17.37 5.87 -11.38
N SER A 284 18.20 4.89 -11.03
CA SER A 284 18.77 3.92 -11.97
C SER A 284 17.75 2.99 -12.64
N THR A 285 16.55 2.90 -12.08
CA THR A 285 15.49 2.06 -12.62
C THR A 285 14.54 2.83 -13.53
N PHE A 286 14.31 4.12 -13.25
CA PHE A 286 13.23 4.90 -13.86
C PHE A 286 13.69 6.12 -14.67
N PHE A 287 14.93 6.59 -14.48
CA PHE A 287 15.43 7.85 -15.06
C PHE A 287 16.78 7.73 -15.79
N ASP A 288 17.51 6.62 -15.60
CA ASP A 288 18.67 6.23 -16.43
C ASP A 288 18.22 5.50 -17.70
#